data_AF-A0A0Q6MKB9-F1
#
_entry.id   AF-A0A0Q6MKB9-F1
#
_cell.length_a   1.000
_cell.length_b   1.000
_cell.length_c   1.000
_cell.angle_alpha   90.00
_cell.angle_beta   90.00
_cell.angle_gamma   90.00
#
_symmetry.space_group_name_H-M   'P 1'
#
loop_
_entity.id
_entity.type
_entity.pdbx_description
1 polymer ?
#
loop_
_entity_poly.entity_id
_entity_poly.type
_entity_poly.pdbx_seq_one_letter_code
_entity_poly.pdbx_strand_id
1 'polypeptide(L)'
;MQTDATPRVSQIVEPQQPLPAQLKALRRAGRRSLVSLAERTGLSRLTVAAAEGQADARLSTLTALFDELGYTLVPVPKALLAETVAFIANQGQSVSLPAGVSAPLGVAQQAFRYGVDKTTNIDDDDDGETPS
;
A
#
# COMPACT_ATOMS: atom_id res chain seq x y z
N MET A 1 3.08 30.44 -29.56
CA MET A 1 1.96 29.58 -29.11
C MET A 1 2.46 28.75 -27.96
N GLN A 2 1.83 28.91 -26.79
CA GLN A 2 2.23 28.33 -25.51
C GLN A 2 2.15 26.79 -25.54
N THR A 3 3.07 26.18 -24.82
CA THR A 3 3.13 24.76 -24.46
C THR A 3 1.91 24.35 -23.64
N ASP A 4 1.18 23.34 -24.12
CA ASP A 4 0.03 22.77 -23.46
C ASP A 4 0.47 22.03 -22.18
N ALA A 5 0.00 22.51 -21.04
CA ALA A 5 0.34 22.01 -19.73
C ALA A 5 -0.52 20.78 -19.42
N THR A 6 0.08 19.59 -19.50
CA THR A 6 -0.53 18.35 -19.03
C THR A 6 -0.97 18.50 -17.57
N PRO A 7 -2.24 18.21 -17.22
CA PRO A 7 -2.68 18.30 -15.83
C PRO A 7 -1.97 17.21 -15.02
N ARG A 8 -1.10 17.63 -14.09
CA ARG A 8 -0.57 16.74 -13.04
C ARG A 8 -1.75 16.25 -12.24
N VAL A 9 -2.04 14.95 -12.34
CA VAL A 9 -2.99 14.25 -11.49
C VAL A 9 -2.58 14.52 -10.04
N SER A 10 -3.33 15.40 -9.38
CA SER A 10 -3.28 15.60 -7.93
C SER A 10 -3.78 14.32 -7.28
N GLN A 11 -2.89 13.32 -7.14
CA GLN A 11 -3.15 12.17 -6.31
C GLN A 11 -3.30 12.67 -4.88
N ILE A 12 -4.52 12.51 -4.37
CA ILE A 12 -4.84 12.56 -2.95
C ILE A 12 -4.08 11.39 -2.34
N VAL A 13 -2.84 11.65 -1.93
CA VAL A 13 -2.08 10.72 -1.10
C VAL A 13 -2.81 10.69 0.23
N GLU A 14 -3.51 9.59 0.53
CA GLU A 14 -4.06 9.36 1.86
C GLU A 14 -2.99 9.68 2.90
N PRO A 15 -3.35 10.36 4.00
CA PRO A 15 -2.36 10.76 4.99
C PRO A 15 -1.72 9.51 5.55
N GLN A 16 -0.48 9.25 5.13
CA GLN A 16 0.34 8.18 5.67
C GLN A 16 0.34 8.37 7.19
N GLN A 17 -0.05 7.32 7.92
CA GLN A 17 -0.14 7.38 9.38
C GLN A 17 1.18 7.88 9.96
N PRO A 18 1.17 8.64 11.07
CA PRO A 18 2.41 9.09 11.67
C PRO A 18 3.27 7.88 12.07
N LEU A 19 4.59 8.02 11.94
CA LEU A 19 5.58 6.96 12.20
C LEU A 19 5.34 6.18 13.52
N PRO A 20 5.05 6.84 14.66
CA PRO A 20 4.74 6.14 15.91
C PRO A 20 3.50 5.23 15.84
N ALA A 21 2.46 5.65 15.11
CA ALA A 21 1.26 4.84 14.90
C ALA A 21 1.56 3.62 14.02
N GLN A 22 2.39 3.79 12.98
CA GLN A 22 2.86 2.67 12.16
C GLN A 22 3.66 1.66 12.98
N LEU A 23 4.61 2.13 13.81
CA LEU A 23 5.39 1.28 14.70
C LEU A 23 4.50 0.43 15.61
N LYS A 24 3.50 1.07 16.24
CA LYS A 24 2.52 0.37 17.08
C LYS A 24 1.72 -0.67 16.31
N ALA A 25 1.29 -0.36 15.09
CA ALA A 25 0.56 -1.28 14.23
C ALA A 25 1.41 -2.51 13.87
N LEU A 26 2.66 -2.30 13.44
CA LEU A 26 3.60 -3.37 13.07
C LEU A 26 3.92 -4.29 14.26
N ARG A 27 4.17 -3.73 15.44
CA ARG A 27 4.38 -4.53 16.65
C ARG A 27 3.18 -5.43 16.95
N ARG A 28 1.96 -4.90 16.83
CA ARG A 28 0.73 -5.67 17.06
C ARG A 28 0.51 -6.74 16.00
N ALA A 29 0.80 -6.45 14.73
CA ALA A 29 0.76 -7.44 13.65
C ALA A 29 1.74 -8.60 13.89
N GLY A 30 2.95 -8.29 14.37
CA GLY A 30 3.95 -9.28 14.78
C GLY A 30 3.69 -9.95 16.14
N ARG A 31 2.54 -9.68 16.79
CA ARG A 31 2.16 -10.19 18.13
C ARG A 31 3.24 -10.01 19.20
N ARG A 32 4.07 -8.96 19.09
CA ARG A 32 5.12 -8.65 20.06
C ARG A 32 4.56 -7.78 21.19
N SER A 33 4.86 -8.14 22.44
CA SER A 33 4.54 -7.29 23.59
C SER A 33 5.54 -6.13 23.67
N LEU A 34 5.17 -5.04 24.35
CA LEU A 34 6.10 -3.92 24.63
C LEU A 34 7.34 -4.40 25.39
N VAL A 35 7.16 -5.33 26.33
CA VAL A 35 8.23 -5.89 27.15
C VAL A 35 9.20 -6.69 26.30
N SER A 36 8.68 -7.60 25.47
CA SER A 36 9.52 -8.44 24.60
C SER A 36 10.30 -7.60 23.58
N LEU A 37 9.70 -6.55 23.04
CA LEU A 37 10.40 -5.65 22.10
C LEU A 37 11.49 -4.84 22.81
N ALA A 38 11.21 -4.37 24.04
CA ALA A 38 12.19 -3.66 24.87
C ALA A 38 13.40 -4.55 25.22
N GLU A 39 13.16 -5.80 25.63
CA GLU A 39 14.21 -6.77 25.95
C GLU A 39 15.11 -7.06 24.75
N ARG A 40 14.52 -7.30 23.56
CA ARG A 40 15.30 -7.62 22.35
C ARG A 40 16.11 -6.44 21.82
N THR A 41 15.64 -5.21 22.04
CA THR A 41 16.35 -3.98 21.63
C THR A 41 17.28 -3.41 22.70
N GLY A 42 17.29 -3.96 23.92
CA GLY A 42 18.02 -3.38 25.06
C GLY A 42 17.46 -2.03 25.53
N LEU A 43 16.22 -1.70 25.15
CA LEU A 43 15.53 -0.46 25.54
C LEU A 43 14.67 -0.69 26.79
N SER A 44 14.25 0.40 27.44
CA SER A 44 13.25 0.29 28.51
C SER A 44 11.84 0.17 27.94
N ARG A 45 10.95 -0.55 28.63
CA ARG A 45 9.52 -0.63 28.27
C ARG A 45 8.88 0.76 28.11
N LEU A 46 9.27 1.71 28.97
CA LEU A 46 8.77 3.09 28.93
C LEU A 46 9.22 3.78 27.65
N THR A 47 10.47 3.58 27.22
CA THR A 47 11.04 4.13 25.98
C THR A 47 10.28 3.61 24.76
N VAL A 48 9.97 2.32 24.71
CA VAL A 48 9.19 1.72 23.61
C VAL A 48 7.76 2.29 23.60
N ALA A 49 7.11 2.38 24.77
CA ALA A 49 5.77 2.94 24.88
C ALA A 49 5.71 4.43 24.49
N ALA A 50 6.75 5.20 24.84
CA ALA A 50 6.87 6.60 24.43
C ALA A 50 7.07 6.72 22.91
N ALA A 51 7.91 5.87 22.32
CA ALA A 51 8.16 5.84 20.88
C ALA A 51 6.93 5.43 20.04
N GLU A 52 6.03 4.61 20.59
CA GLU A 52 4.72 4.29 19.98
C GLU A 52 3.64 5.36 20.23
N GLY A 53 3.88 6.27 21.16
CA GLY A 53 2.98 7.36 21.52
C GLY A 53 3.19 8.60 20.64
N GLN A 54 2.89 9.78 21.19
CA GLN A 54 3.17 11.06 20.53
C GLN A 54 4.50 11.69 20.97
N ALA A 55 5.38 10.93 21.64
CA ALA A 55 6.67 11.48 22.04
C ALA A 55 7.61 11.60 20.83
N ASP A 56 8.45 12.64 20.85
CA ASP A 56 9.51 12.85 19.86
C ASP A 56 10.64 11.84 20.10
N ALA A 57 10.47 10.64 19.53
CA ALA A 57 11.44 9.57 19.65
C ALA A 57 12.68 9.87 18.80
N ARG A 58 13.86 9.62 19.37
CA ARG A 58 15.12 9.74 18.63
C ARG A 58 15.09 8.78 17.42
N LEU A 59 15.64 9.21 16.30
CA LEU A 59 15.75 8.38 15.09
C LEU A 59 16.49 7.06 15.37
N SER A 60 17.50 7.05 16.24
CA SER A 60 18.22 5.84 16.64
C SER A 60 17.32 4.84 17.39
N THR A 61 16.36 5.32 18.17
CA THR A 61 15.37 4.49 18.85
C THR A 61 14.39 3.90 17.84
N LEU A 62 13.91 4.71 16.89
CA LEU A 62 13.00 4.24 15.85
C LEU A 62 13.66 3.18 14.98
N THR A 63 14.84 3.45 14.43
CA THR A 63 15.60 2.49 13.60
C THR A 63 15.79 1.15 14.32
N ALA A 64 16.29 1.15 15.56
CA ALA A 64 16.43 -0.08 16.34
C ALA A 64 15.12 -0.86 16.52
N LEU A 65 14.00 -0.16 16.76
CA LEU A 65 12.69 -0.81 16.94
C LEU A 65 12.14 -1.38 15.63
N PHE A 66 12.31 -0.68 14.51
CA PHE A 66 11.91 -1.18 13.19
C PHE A 66 12.75 -2.38 12.78
N ASP A 67 14.08 -2.32 12.95
CA ASP A 67 15.00 -3.40 12.60
C ASP A 67 14.64 -4.68 13.37
N GLU A 68 14.34 -4.54 14.67
CA GLU A 68 13.92 -5.66 15.51
C GLU A 68 12.58 -6.30 15.11
N LEU A 69 11.73 -5.53 14.44
CA LEU A 69 10.47 -5.97 13.86
C LEU A 69 10.64 -6.52 12.44
N GLY A 70 11.85 -6.49 11.87
CA GLY A 70 12.15 -6.95 10.51
C GLY A 70 11.89 -5.92 9.42
N TYR A 71 11.90 -4.63 9.77
CA TYR A 71 11.67 -3.52 8.84
C TYR A 71 12.86 -2.56 8.88
N THR A 72 13.17 -1.93 7.75
CA THR A 72 14.22 -0.91 7.69
C THR A 72 13.65 0.42 7.27
N LEU A 73 14.04 1.49 7.95
CA LEU A 73 13.67 2.86 7.58
C LEU A 73 14.59 3.34 6.44
N VAL A 74 13.98 3.70 5.31
CA VAL A 74 14.70 4.19 4.12
C VAL A 74 14.19 5.59 3.76
N PRO A 75 15.08 6.59 3.59
CA PRO A 75 14.66 7.89 3.07
C PRO A 75 14.29 7.76 1.59
N VAL A 76 13.12 8.26 1.23
CA VAL A 76 12.62 8.26 -0.15
C VAL A 76 12.39 9.71 -0.59
N PRO A 77 12.83 10.12 -1.79
CA PRO A 77 12.47 11.42 -2.34
C PRO A 77 10.94 11.56 -2.40
N LYS A 78 10.40 12.67 -1.90
CA LYS A 78 8.94 12.87 -1.81
C LYS A 78 8.23 12.68 -3.15
N ALA A 79 8.88 13.06 -4.25
CA ALA A 79 8.35 12.89 -5.61
C ALA A 79 8.16 11.43 -6.02
N LEU A 80 8.91 10.49 -5.43
CA LEU A 80 8.89 9.06 -5.76
C LEU A 80 8.12 8.22 -4.73
N LEU A 81 7.54 8.83 -3.70
CA LEU A 81 6.93 8.08 -2.59
C LEU A 81 5.81 7.15 -3.07
N ALA A 82 4.88 7.66 -3.88
CA ALA A 82 3.74 6.88 -4.38
C ALA A 82 4.21 5.72 -5.27
N GLU A 83 5.15 5.99 -6.18
CA GLU A 83 5.74 4.97 -7.06
C GLU A 83 6.51 3.91 -6.27
N THR A 84 7.28 4.32 -5.26
CA THR A 84 8.04 3.40 -4.40
C THR A 84 7.10 2.49 -3.60
N VAL A 85 6.03 3.04 -3.02
CA VAL A 85 5.02 2.24 -2.31
C VAL A 85 4.35 1.25 -3.25
N ALA A 86 3.97 1.68 -4.46
CA ALA A 86 3.37 0.81 -5.47
C ALA A 86 4.34 -0.30 -5.92
N PHE A 87 5.62 0.04 -6.12
CA PHE A 87 6.66 -0.92 -6.48
C PHE A 87 6.87 -1.99 -5.39
N ILE A 88 6.92 -1.58 -4.11
CA ILE A 88 7.04 -2.51 -2.97
C ILE A 88 5.79 -3.39 -2.87
N ALA A 89 4.58 -2.82 -3.01
CA ALA A 89 3.33 -3.58 -2.99
C ALA A 89 3.26 -4.63 -4.12
N ASN A 90 3.86 -4.33 -5.28
CA ASN A 90 4.00 -5.24 -6.41
C ASN A 90 5.19 -6.21 -6.28
N GLN A 91 5.77 -6.37 -5.08
CA GLN A 91 6.88 -7.29 -4.81
C GLN A 91 8.09 -7.07 -5.73
N GLY A 92 8.34 -5.82 -6.13
CA GLY A 92 9.45 -5.47 -7.03
C GLY A 92 9.19 -5.78 -8.51
N GLN A 93 7.98 -6.18 -8.88
CA GLN A 93 7.58 -6.26 -10.27
C GLN A 93 7.27 -4.85 -10.79
N SER A 94 8.24 -4.25 -11.47
CA SER A 94 7.95 -3.11 -12.34
C SER A 94 7.22 -3.63 -13.57
N VAL A 95 5.91 -3.44 -13.63
CA VAL A 95 5.22 -3.52 -14.92
C VAL A 95 5.69 -2.30 -15.71
N SER A 96 6.70 -2.48 -16.56
CA SER A 96 7.14 -1.45 -17.50
C SER A 96 6.05 -1.30 -18.56
N LEU A 97 4.98 -0.60 -18.23
CA LEU A 97 4.05 -0.14 -19.24
C LEU A 97 4.72 1.00 -19.98
N PRO A 98 4.75 0.95 -21.32
CA PRO A 98 5.09 2.11 -22.11
C PRO A 98 4.24 3.30 -21.67
N ALA A 99 4.82 4.50 -21.62
CA ALA A 99 4.08 5.72 -21.34
C ALA A 99 2.84 5.79 -22.26
N GLY A 100 1.65 5.87 -21.66
CA GLY A 100 0.38 5.89 -22.39
C GLY A 100 -0.49 4.63 -22.26
N VAL A 101 -0.01 3.56 -21.62
CA VAL A 101 -0.84 2.38 -21.33
C VAL A 101 -1.23 2.39 -19.85
N SER A 102 -2.53 2.53 -19.57
CA SER A 102 -3.08 2.37 -18.23
C SER A 102 -2.66 1.01 -17.66
N ALA A 103 -2.22 0.98 -16.41
CA ALA A 103 -1.84 -0.25 -15.73
C ALA A 103 -2.90 -1.36 -15.93
N PRO A 104 -2.48 -2.61 -16.23
CA PRO A 104 -3.43 -3.70 -16.35
C PRO A 104 -4.15 -3.82 -15.02
N LEU A 105 -5.46 -3.99 -15.11
CA LEU A 105 -6.36 -4.12 -13.97
C LEU A 105 -5.74 -5.13 -12.98
N GLY A 106 -5.58 -4.70 -11.72
CA GLY A 106 -5.08 -5.58 -10.67
C GLY A 106 -5.99 -6.80 -10.53
N VAL A 107 -5.47 -7.91 -9.98
CA VAL A 107 -6.21 -9.18 -9.82
C VAL A 107 -7.59 -9.00 -9.16
N ALA A 108 -7.72 -8.04 -8.24
CA ALA A 108 -9.01 -7.67 -7.61
C ALA A 108 -9.98 -6.96 -8.58
N GLN A 109 -9.47 -6.12 -9.47
CA GLN A 109 -10.27 -5.41 -10.48
C GLN A 109 -10.67 -6.34 -11.64
N GLN A 110 -9.83 -7.34 -11.98
CA GLN A 110 -10.19 -8.40 -12.92
C GLN A 110 -11.31 -9.29 -12.37
N ALA A 111 -11.24 -9.68 -11.09
CA ALA A 111 -12.29 -10.46 -10.45
C ALA A 111 -13.65 -9.72 -10.43
N PHE A 112 -13.62 -8.41 -10.21
CA PHE A 112 -14.83 -7.59 -10.25
C PHE A 112 -15.43 -7.50 -11.67
N ARG A 113 -14.58 -7.43 -12.71
CA ARG A 113 -15.02 -7.40 -14.11
C ARG A 113 -15.61 -8.73 -14.59
N TYR A 114 -15.02 -9.86 -14.17
CA TYR A 114 -15.57 -11.20 -14.44
C TYR A 114 -16.94 -11.47 -13.79
N GLY A 115 -17.27 -10.76 -12.72
CA GLY A 115 -18.59 -10.88 -12.07
C GLY A 115 -19.73 -10.17 -12.82
N VAL A 116 -19.42 -9.15 -13.63
CA VAL A 116 -20.41 -8.33 -14.34
C VAL A 116 -20.81 -8.94 -15.69
N ASP A 117 -19.86 -9.56 -16.41
CA ASP A 117 -20.13 -10.15 -17.74
C ASP A 117 -20.99 -11.42 -17.68
N LYS A 118 -21.08 -12.10 -16.52
CA LYS A 118 -21.85 -13.35 -16.40
C LYS A 118 -23.37 -13.13 -16.28
N THR A 119 -23.82 -11.91 -15.99
CA THR A 119 -25.26 -11.60 -15.84
C THR A 119 -25.91 -11.01 -17.09
N THR A 120 -25.14 -10.72 -18.14
CA THR A 120 -25.64 -10.07 -19.37
C THR A 120 -25.72 -10.97 -20.60
N ASN A 121 -25.29 -12.24 -20.52
CA ASN A 121 -25.50 -13.22 -21.59
C ASN A 121 -26.49 -14.29 -21.12
N ILE A 122 -27.75 -13.89 -21.00
CA ILE A 122 -28.91 -14.78 -21.14
C ILE A 122 -29.73 -14.14 -22.27
N ASP A 123 -29.25 -14.30 -23.50
CA ASP A 123 -30.10 -14.24 -24.69
C ASP A 123 -30.26 -15.71 -25.13
N ASP A 124 -31.46 -16.27 -25.09
CA ASP A 124 -32.44 -16.18 -26.18
C ASP A 124 -31.85 -16.71 -27.49
N ASP A 125 -31.93 -18.03 -27.66
CA ASP A 125 -31.91 -18.71 -28.96
C ASP A 125 -32.69 -20.04 -28.85
N ASP A 126 -33.31 -20.42 -29.97
CA ASP A 126 -34.18 -21.59 -30.30
C ASP A 126 -35.67 -21.45 -29.92
N ASP A 127 -36.65 -21.41 -30.84
CA ASP A 127 -36.66 -21.69 -32.28
C ASP A 127 -37.88 -21.05 -32.95
N GLY A 128 -37.69 -20.53 -34.16
CA GLY A 128 -38.79 -20.07 -35.00
C GLY A 128 -39.52 -21.23 -35.70
N GLU A 129 -40.84 -21.14 -35.76
CA GLU A 129 -41.62 -21.74 -36.85
C GLU A 129 -42.71 -20.73 -37.27
N THR A 130 -42.60 -20.25 -38.52
CA THR A 130 -43.50 -19.31 -39.19
C THR A 130 -44.71 -20.02 -39.83
N PRO A 131 -45.74 -19.27 -40.24
CA PRO A 131 -47.12 -19.73 -40.20
C PRO A 131 -47.63 -20.32 -41.53
N SER A 132 -48.71 -21.10 -41.44
CA SER A 132 -49.76 -21.22 -42.47
C SER A 132 -51.08 -21.63 -41.82
#